data_AF-A0A2V5UFF2-F1
#
_entry.id   AF-A0A2V5UFF2-F1
#
_cell.length_a   1.000
_cell.length_b   1.000
_cell.length_c   1.000
_cell.angle_alpha   90.00
_cell.angle_beta   90.00
_cell.angle_gamma   90.00
#
_symmetry.space_group_name_H-M   'P 1'
#
loop_
_entity.id
_entity.type
_entity.pdbx_description
1 polymer ?
#
loop_
_entity_poly.entity_id
_entity_poly.type
_entity_poly.pdbx_seq_one_letter_code
_entity_poly.pdbx_strand_id
1 'polypeptide(L)'
;MKIVALAFSPDRSRIAAVSSERRVMLISRDDLVVIPKALNGQDSILLSEGFQPNGVAFGPGDDELTLTSRSGIGILNPYDAKVTWVPPPTFRDQFMRLVVGPGDSATQLVATSLYGRVQVAKSGRGQEVAEPVVFSGSIGIPQFSRDGQRLLILSGGILNVYDSMRLIDVSPLYRPQEAAPEKFEEKHAPPWRPAPAWLADIASAVSALDTSGDGSLLTLDTVRERYPKSKAGDAYEAVWKRFFPDERSAH
;
A
#
# COMPACT_ATOMS: atom_id res chain seq x y z
N MET A 1 -27.67 22.01 1.15
CA MET A 1 -26.82 20.97 1.74
C MET A 1 -26.60 19.88 0.73
N LYS A 2 -25.36 19.60 0.33
CA LYS A 2 -25.05 18.54 -0.63
C LYS A 2 -24.44 17.35 0.11
N ILE A 3 -25.13 16.21 0.09
CA ILE A 3 -24.61 14.96 0.65
C ILE A 3 -23.50 14.44 -0.27
N VAL A 4 -22.35 14.09 0.31
CA VAL A 4 -21.20 13.51 -0.42
C VAL A 4 -21.13 12.00 -0.25
N ALA A 5 -21.60 11.47 0.88
CA ALA A 5 -21.65 10.02 1.13
C ALA A 5 -22.76 9.65 2.10
N LEU A 6 -23.21 8.40 1.97
CA LEU A 6 -24.23 7.75 2.81
C LEU A 6 -23.75 6.35 3.19
N ALA A 7 -24.14 5.89 4.37
CA ALA A 7 -23.98 4.50 4.79
C ALA A 7 -25.22 4.02 5.54
N PHE A 8 -25.55 2.74 5.39
CA PHE A 8 -26.58 2.08 6.19
C PHE A 8 -25.95 1.48 7.45
N SER A 9 -26.67 1.56 8.56
CA SER A 9 -26.30 0.82 9.76
C SER A 9 -26.39 -0.68 9.53
N PRO A 10 -25.63 -1.51 10.26
CA PRO A 10 -25.67 -2.96 10.10
C PRO A 10 -27.07 -3.57 10.29
N ASP A 11 -27.82 -3.06 11.27
CA ASP A 11 -29.21 -3.41 11.57
C ASP A 11 -30.23 -2.82 10.58
N ARG A 12 -29.76 -1.98 9.64
CA ARG A 12 -30.55 -1.27 8.61
C ARG A 12 -31.63 -0.34 9.15
N SER A 13 -31.55 0.07 10.42
CA SER A 13 -32.52 1.00 11.02
C SER A 13 -32.16 2.47 10.79
N ARG A 14 -30.89 2.78 10.49
CA ARG A 14 -30.36 4.14 10.37
C ARG A 14 -29.53 4.31 9.12
N ILE A 15 -29.42 5.56 8.69
CA ILE A 15 -28.52 6.00 7.63
C ILE A 15 -27.61 7.08 8.22
N ALA A 16 -26.30 6.91 8.10
CA ALA A 16 -25.33 7.97 8.35
C ALA A 16 -25.12 8.76 7.06
N ALA A 17 -25.12 10.08 7.17
CA ALA A 17 -24.91 10.98 6.05
C ALA A 17 -23.83 11.98 6.38
N VAL A 18 -22.97 12.30 5.42
CA VAL A 18 -22.02 13.39 5.52
C VAL A 18 -22.14 14.33 4.32
N SER A 19 -22.08 15.63 4.57
CA SER A 19 -22.26 16.67 3.56
C SER A 19 -20.95 17.37 3.20
N SER A 20 -20.90 18.03 2.03
CA SER A 20 -19.76 18.86 1.62
C SER A 20 -19.53 20.05 2.55
N GLU A 21 -20.57 20.48 3.27
CA GLU A 21 -20.53 21.51 4.32
C GLU A 21 -20.08 20.95 5.69
N ARG A 22 -19.45 19.75 5.70
CA ARG A 22 -18.86 19.12 6.90
C ARG A 22 -19.88 18.74 7.98
N ARG A 23 -21.15 18.56 7.62
CA ARG A 23 -22.17 18.11 8.57
C ARG A 23 -22.34 16.60 8.50
N VAL A 24 -22.29 15.96 9.66
CA VAL A 24 -22.65 14.55 9.86
C VAL A 24 -24.04 14.49 10.49
N MET A 25 -24.89 13.61 9.96
CA MET A 25 -26.28 13.42 10.42
C MET A 25 -26.60 11.94 10.50
N LEU A 26 -27.50 11.58 11.41
CA LEU A 26 -28.18 10.28 11.43
C LEU A 26 -29.62 10.46 10.97
N ILE A 27 -30.06 9.59 10.08
CA ILE A 27 -31.37 9.63 9.44
C ILE A 27 -32.09 8.32 9.75
N SER A 28 -33.37 8.40 10.14
CA SER A 28 -34.25 7.24 10.26
C SER A 28 -34.40 6.61 8.88
N ARG A 29 -34.11 5.32 8.76
CA ARG A 29 -34.21 4.64 7.47
C ARG A 29 -35.67 4.52 7.01
N ASP A 30 -36.61 4.41 7.93
CA ASP A 30 -38.02 4.17 7.62
C ASP A 30 -38.74 5.45 7.18
N ASP A 31 -38.44 6.57 7.83
CA ASP A 31 -39.11 7.86 7.57
C ASP A 31 -38.26 8.81 6.70
N LEU A 32 -36.97 8.49 6.51
CA LEU A 32 -35.98 9.30 5.81
C LEU A 32 -35.83 10.72 6.38
N VAL A 33 -36.09 10.88 7.68
CA VAL A 33 -35.91 12.15 8.42
C VAL A 33 -34.69 12.10 9.33
N VAL A 34 -34.06 13.26 9.55
CA VAL A 34 -32.97 13.39 10.53
C VAL A 34 -33.49 13.00 11.91
N ILE A 35 -32.76 12.12 12.60
CA ILE A 35 -33.08 11.70 13.95
C ILE A 35 -32.68 12.85 14.89
N PRO A 36 -33.65 13.54 15.53
CA PRO A 36 -33.34 14.72 16.31
C PRO A 36 -32.47 14.38 17.51
N LYS A 37 -31.49 15.23 17.81
CA LYS A 37 -30.61 15.12 18.98
C LYS A 37 -29.83 13.81 19.11
N ALA A 38 -29.74 13.01 18.04
CA ALA A 38 -29.04 11.72 18.06
C ALA A 38 -27.52 11.84 18.21
N LEU A 39 -26.96 13.03 17.95
CA LEU A 39 -25.53 13.29 17.90
C LEU A 39 -25.13 14.32 18.97
N ASN A 40 -24.73 13.85 20.15
CA ASN A 40 -24.40 14.68 21.33
C ASN A 40 -25.49 15.72 21.65
N GLY A 41 -26.75 15.29 21.58
CA GLY A 41 -27.90 16.16 21.81
C GLY A 41 -28.19 17.15 20.69
N GLN A 42 -27.52 17.05 19.53
CA GLN A 42 -27.71 17.87 18.33
C GLN A 42 -28.23 17.04 17.14
N ASP A 43 -28.84 17.71 16.17
CA ASP A 43 -29.34 17.08 14.94
C ASP A 43 -28.22 16.81 13.92
N SER A 44 -27.07 17.50 14.08
CA SER A 44 -25.89 17.28 13.26
C SER A 44 -24.61 17.67 13.98
N ILE A 45 -23.50 17.03 13.63
CA ILE A 45 -22.15 17.39 14.07
C ILE A 45 -21.45 18.12 12.93
N LEU A 46 -20.87 19.27 13.24
CA LEU A 46 -20.01 20.01 12.31
C LEU A 46 -18.55 19.58 12.52
N LEU A 47 -17.93 18.98 11.51
CA LEU A 47 -16.51 18.58 11.54
C LEU A 47 -15.59 19.81 11.49
N SER A 48 -14.31 19.67 11.83
CA SER A 48 -13.34 20.78 11.81
C SER A 48 -13.13 21.38 10.41
N GLU A 49 -12.68 22.65 10.33
CA GLU A 49 -12.57 23.38 9.04
C GLU A 49 -11.70 22.71 7.98
N GLY A 50 -10.64 22.00 8.40
CA GLY A 50 -9.76 21.27 7.49
C GLY A 50 -10.30 19.91 7.01
N PHE A 51 -11.41 19.41 7.58
CA PHE A 51 -11.95 18.11 7.21
C PHE A 51 -12.69 18.20 5.86
N GLN A 52 -12.20 17.51 4.85
CA GLN A 52 -12.87 17.40 3.55
C GLN A 52 -13.47 15.99 3.40
N PRO A 53 -14.74 15.78 3.79
CA PRO A 53 -15.32 14.45 3.81
C PRO A 53 -15.53 13.92 2.39
N ASN A 54 -15.17 12.66 2.16
CA ASN A 54 -15.47 11.94 0.92
C ASN A 54 -16.16 10.58 1.16
N GLY A 55 -16.31 10.16 2.42
CA GLY A 55 -17.02 8.94 2.77
C GLY A 55 -17.44 8.88 4.23
N VAL A 56 -18.44 8.06 4.52
CA VAL A 56 -18.94 7.74 5.85
C VAL A 56 -19.29 6.25 5.90
N ALA A 57 -19.08 5.61 7.05
CA ALA A 57 -19.51 4.26 7.35
C ALA A 57 -19.85 4.14 8.83
N PHE A 58 -20.68 3.17 9.19
CA PHE A 58 -20.80 2.76 10.58
C PHE A 58 -19.53 2.00 10.98
N GLY A 59 -18.96 2.37 12.13
CA GLY A 59 -17.75 1.79 12.66
C GLY A 59 -17.97 0.38 13.22
N PRO A 60 -16.88 -0.32 13.60
CA PRO A 60 -16.94 -1.66 14.16
C PRO A 60 -17.49 -1.71 15.60
N GLY A 61 -17.40 -0.62 16.36
CA GLY A 61 -18.24 -0.42 17.52
C GLY A 61 -19.59 0.11 17.03
N ASP A 62 -20.68 -0.58 17.34
CA ASP A 62 -22.05 -0.32 16.82
C ASP A 62 -22.51 1.15 16.89
N ASP A 63 -21.86 1.94 17.75
CA ASP A 63 -22.17 3.35 18.01
C ASP A 63 -21.14 4.35 17.44
N GLU A 64 -20.15 3.96 16.65
CA GLU A 64 -19.17 4.90 16.06
C GLU A 64 -19.41 5.13 14.57
N LEU A 65 -18.95 6.28 14.04
CA LEU A 65 -18.96 6.55 12.61
C LEU A 65 -17.52 6.68 12.09
N THR A 66 -17.16 5.88 11.10
CA THR A 66 -15.92 6.05 10.36
C THR A 66 -16.14 7.09 9.27
N LEU A 67 -15.34 8.15 9.27
CA LEU A 67 -15.33 9.22 8.28
C LEU A 67 -14.04 9.13 7.48
N THR A 68 -14.15 9.26 6.16
CA THR A 68 -12.98 9.33 5.29
C THR A 68 -12.86 10.73 4.72
N SER A 69 -11.61 11.16 4.56
CA SER A 69 -11.23 12.41 3.91
C SER A 69 -9.95 12.19 3.12
N ARG A 70 -9.56 13.18 2.29
CA ARG A 70 -8.24 13.17 1.65
C ARG A 70 -7.10 13.17 2.67
N SER A 71 -7.33 13.72 3.87
CA SER A 71 -6.31 13.83 4.91
C SER A 71 -6.16 12.58 5.78
N GLY A 72 -7.04 11.58 5.62
CA GLY A 72 -7.01 10.37 6.43
C GLY A 72 -8.40 9.88 6.84
N ILE A 73 -8.40 8.94 7.78
CA ILE A 73 -9.59 8.31 8.35
C ILE A 73 -9.78 8.85 9.78
N GLY A 74 -10.99 9.31 10.09
CA GLY A 74 -11.38 9.72 11.44
C GLY A 74 -12.51 8.84 11.96
N ILE A 75 -12.43 8.45 13.24
CA ILE A 75 -13.53 7.79 13.95
C ILE A 75 -14.25 8.87 14.75
N LEU A 76 -15.49 9.15 14.39
CA LEU A 76 -16.38 10.07 15.10
C LEU A 76 -17.16 9.30 16.15
N ASN A 77 -17.02 9.71 17.41
CA ASN A 77 -17.94 9.31 18.46
C ASN A 77 -19.15 10.27 18.44
N PRO A 78 -20.36 9.76 18.16
CA PRO A 78 -21.56 10.59 18.05
C PRO A 78 -22.02 11.13 19.40
N TYR A 79 -21.64 10.54 20.52
CA TYR A 79 -22.10 10.96 21.85
C TYR A 79 -21.37 12.19 22.39
N ASP A 80 -20.08 12.37 22.09
CA ASP A 80 -19.30 13.54 22.51
C ASP A 80 -18.84 14.43 21.34
N ALA A 81 -19.18 14.02 20.11
CA ALA A 81 -18.81 14.67 18.85
C ALA A 81 -17.30 14.75 18.57
N LYS A 82 -16.48 13.94 19.27
CA LYS A 82 -15.03 13.92 19.04
C LYS A 82 -14.68 13.04 17.86
N VAL A 83 -13.75 13.54 17.04
CA VAL A 83 -13.11 12.78 15.97
C VAL A 83 -11.72 12.36 16.44
N THR A 84 -11.51 11.05 16.56
CA THR A 84 -10.20 10.46 16.78
C THR A 84 -9.61 10.08 15.43
N TRP A 85 -8.47 10.67 15.07
CA TRP A 85 -7.79 10.32 13.82
C TRP A 85 -7.14 8.96 13.94
N VAL A 86 -7.43 8.09 12.97
CA VAL A 86 -6.70 6.85 12.81
C VAL A 86 -5.36 7.22 12.18
N PRO A 87 -4.22 6.83 12.79
CA PRO A 87 -2.93 7.06 12.19
C PRO A 87 -2.89 6.44 10.78
N PRO A 88 -2.17 7.06 9.83
CA PRO A 88 -2.09 6.52 8.49
C PRO A 88 -1.56 5.08 8.56
N PRO A 89 -2.16 4.15 7.80
CA PRO A 89 -1.71 2.77 7.80
C PRO A 89 -0.26 2.70 7.33
N THR A 90 0.53 1.90 8.04
CA THR A 90 1.92 1.63 7.68
C THR A 90 1.99 0.52 6.62
N PHE A 91 3.18 0.24 6.09
CA PHE A 91 3.36 -0.90 5.18
C PHE A 91 3.10 -2.26 5.87
N ARG A 92 3.01 -2.30 7.21
CA ARG A 92 2.64 -3.49 7.98
C ARG A 92 1.13 -3.70 8.04
N ASP A 93 0.34 -2.63 7.90
CA ASP A 93 -1.12 -2.65 8.01
C ASP A 93 -1.81 -2.99 6.67
N GLN A 94 -1.15 -3.76 5.81
CA GLN A 94 -1.60 -3.95 4.44
C GLN A 94 -2.68 -5.01 4.30
N PHE A 95 -3.59 -4.73 3.37
CA PHE A 95 -4.54 -5.72 2.89
C PHE A 95 -3.82 -6.69 1.96
N MET A 96 -3.68 -7.94 2.41
CA MET A 96 -3.24 -9.03 1.54
C MET A 96 -4.30 -9.29 0.47
N ARG A 97 -3.90 -9.18 -0.79
CA ARG A 97 -4.76 -9.55 -1.91
C ARG A 97 -4.03 -10.51 -2.84
N LEU A 98 -4.66 -11.66 -3.05
CA LEU A 98 -4.22 -12.68 -3.98
C LEU A 98 -5.15 -12.65 -5.21
N VAL A 99 -4.57 -12.52 -6.39
CA VAL A 99 -5.29 -12.62 -7.65
C VAL A 99 -4.65 -13.69 -8.51
N VAL A 100 -5.48 -14.60 -9.00
CA VAL A 100 -5.07 -15.66 -9.92
C VAL A 100 -5.45 -15.23 -11.34
N GLY A 101 -4.46 -15.17 -12.22
CA GLY A 101 -4.61 -14.88 -13.63
C GLY A 101 -4.29 -16.10 -14.50
N PRO A 102 -4.68 -16.08 -15.78
CA PRO A 102 -4.33 -17.13 -16.71
C PRO A 102 -2.81 -17.17 -16.93
N GLY A 103 -2.21 -18.37 -16.82
CA GLY A 103 -0.83 -18.64 -17.19
C GLY A 103 -0.74 -19.41 -18.52
N ASP A 104 0.35 -20.14 -18.75
CA ASP A 104 0.47 -21.05 -19.90
C ASP A 104 -0.39 -22.32 -19.72
N SER A 105 -0.30 -23.26 -20.66
CA SER A 105 -1.18 -24.45 -20.73
C SER A 105 -1.16 -25.37 -19.50
N ALA A 106 -0.25 -25.18 -18.54
CA ALA A 106 -0.18 -25.96 -17.30
C ALA A 106 0.02 -25.14 -16.02
N THR A 107 0.10 -23.81 -16.11
CA THR A 107 0.39 -22.93 -14.96
C THR A 107 -0.62 -21.79 -14.85
N GLN A 108 -0.77 -21.22 -13.66
CA GLN A 108 -1.52 -19.99 -13.44
C GLN A 108 -0.59 -18.90 -12.93
N LEU A 109 -0.90 -17.65 -13.22
CA LEU A 109 -0.20 -16.53 -12.59
C LEU A 109 -0.86 -16.21 -11.26
N VAL A 110 -0.06 -15.96 -10.24
CA VAL A 110 -0.50 -15.51 -8.92
C VAL A 110 0.17 -14.19 -8.64
N ALA A 111 -0.64 -13.15 -8.42
CA ALA A 111 -0.19 -11.86 -7.92
C ALA A 111 -0.60 -11.72 -6.45
N THR A 112 0.37 -11.46 -5.58
CA THR A 112 0.16 -11.27 -4.14
C THR A 112 0.65 -9.89 -3.73
N SER A 113 -0.25 -9.08 -3.15
CA SER A 113 0.11 -7.79 -2.55
C SER A 113 0.48 -7.97 -1.08
N LEU A 114 1.73 -7.68 -0.70
CA LEU A 114 2.24 -7.73 0.66
C LEU A 114 3.46 -6.81 0.84
N TYR A 115 3.60 -6.17 2.01
CA TYR A 115 4.72 -5.28 2.37
C TYR A 115 5.09 -4.19 1.33
N GLY A 116 4.08 -3.61 0.68
CA GLY A 116 4.19 -2.49 -0.25
C GLY A 116 4.55 -2.96 -1.64
N ARG A 117 4.31 -4.24 -1.92
CA ARG A 117 4.78 -4.90 -3.13
C ARG A 117 3.75 -5.84 -3.69
N VAL A 118 3.78 -5.99 -5.00
CA VAL A 118 3.10 -7.08 -5.69
C VAL A 118 4.16 -8.07 -6.17
N GLN A 119 4.14 -9.27 -5.61
CA GLN A 119 4.90 -10.41 -6.11
C GLN A 119 4.07 -11.14 -7.16
N VAL A 120 4.70 -11.50 -8.28
CA VAL A 120 4.07 -12.29 -9.34
C VAL A 120 4.82 -13.60 -9.49
N ALA A 121 4.10 -14.71 -9.50
CA ALA A 121 4.69 -16.05 -9.65
C ALA A 121 3.81 -16.95 -10.54
N LYS A 122 4.43 -17.96 -11.16
CA LYS A 122 3.70 -19.06 -11.81
C LYS A 122 3.37 -20.18 -10.81
N SER A 123 2.18 -20.73 -10.87
CA SER A 123 1.80 -21.94 -10.14
C SER A 123 2.30 -23.18 -10.90
N GLY A 124 3.29 -23.88 -10.34
CA GLY A 124 3.93 -25.06 -10.96
C GLY A 124 5.20 -25.51 -10.21
N ARG A 125 5.77 -26.67 -10.57
CA ARG A 125 7.09 -27.11 -10.05
C ARG A 125 8.19 -26.25 -10.68
N GLY A 126 9.05 -25.65 -9.84
CA GLY A 126 10.02 -24.64 -10.27
C GLY A 126 9.37 -23.26 -10.27
N GLN A 127 9.31 -22.64 -9.09
CA GLN A 127 8.58 -21.40 -8.85
C GLN A 127 9.41 -20.22 -9.38
N GLU A 128 9.24 -19.85 -10.65
CA GLU A 128 9.83 -18.62 -11.19
C GLU A 128 9.05 -17.42 -10.63
N VAL A 129 9.70 -16.66 -9.76
CA VAL A 129 9.16 -15.46 -9.12
C VAL A 129 9.72 -14.24 -9.86
N ALA A 130 8.81 -13.38 -10.33
CA ALA A 130 9.16 -12.08 -10.90
C ALA A 130 9.80 -11.18 -9.84
N GLU A 131 10.61 -10.21 -10.28
CA GLU A 131 11.01 -9.13 -9.38
C GLU A 131 9.75 -8.43 -8.82
N PRO A 132 9.64 -8.25 -7.48
CA PRO A 132 8.46 -7.66 -6.88
C PRO A 132 8.27 -6.21 -7.32
N VAL A 133 7.03 -5.84 -7.61
CA VAL A 133 6.70 -4.47 -7.99
C VAL A 133 6.35 -3.67 -6.74
N VAL A 134 7.15 -2.67 -6.39
CA VAL A 134 6.89 -1.76 -5.27
C VAL A 134 5.78 -0.77 -5.62
N PHE A 135 4.83 -0.53 -4.72
CA PHE A 135 3.80 0.51 -4.83
C PHE A 135 3.78 1.42 -3.59
N SER A 136 3.15 2.59 -3.72
CA SER A 136 3.01 3.56 -2.63
C SER A 136 1.68 3.39 -1.92
N GLY A 137 1.70 3.55 -0.60
CA GLY A 137 0.52 3.40 0.27
C GLY A 137 0.44 2.03 0.94
N SER A 138 -0.68 1.80 1.62
CA SER A 138 -0.98 0.58 2.36
C SER A 138 -1.87 -0.40 1.57
N ILE A 139 -2.36 0.02 0.40
CA ILE A 139 -3.27 -0.76 -0.41
C ILE A 139 -2.69 -0.88 -1.81
N GLY A 140 -2.52 -2.12 -2.26
CA GLY A 140 -2.17 -2.47 -3.63
C GLY A 140 -3.17 -3.49 -4.14
N ILE A 141 -3.90 -3.16 -5.20
CA ILE A 141 -4.87 -4.05 -5.83
C ILE A 141 -4.34 -4.45 -7.20
N PRO A 142 -3.69 -5.62 -7.29
CA PRO A 142 -3.29 -6.18 -8.57
C PRO A 142 -4.50 -6.76 -9.31
N GLN A 143 -4.50 -6.64 -10.64
CA GLN A 143 -5.45 -7.30 -11.51
C GLN A 143 -4.77 -7.64 -12.85
N PHE A 144 -4.80 -8.91 -13.23
CA PHE A 144 -4.33 -9.33 -14.54
C PHE A 144 -5.31 -8.92 -15.63
N SER A 145 -4.77 -8.59 -16.81
CA SER A 145 -5.56 -8.53 -18.04
C SER A 145 -6.12 -9.91 -18.39
N ARG A 146 -7.17 -9.92 -19.22
CA ARG A 146 -7.86 -11.16 -19.63
C ARG A 146 -6.94 -12.15 -20.34
N ASP A 147 -5.92 -11.66 -21.03
CA ASP A 147 -4.91 -12.44 -21.73
C ASP A 147 -3.71 -12.84 -20.85
N GLY A 148 -3.67 -12.40 -19.58
CA GLY A 148 -2.57 -12.69 -18.65
C GLY A 148 -1.26 -11.95 -18.95
N GLN A 149 -1.21 -11.11 -19.99
CA GLN A 149 0.03 -10.44 -20.43
C GLN A 149 0.33 -9.15 -19.69
N ARG A 150 -0.67 -8.54 -19.02
CA ARG A 150 -0.52 -7.27 -18.30
C ARG A 150 -1.03 -7.38 -16.88
N LEU A 151 -0.43 -6.60 -16.00
CA LEU A 151 -0.85 -6.43 -14.61
C LEU A 151 -1.15 -4.96 -14.35
N LEU A 152 -2.40 -4.66 -14.01
CA LEU A 152 -2.81 -3.37 -13.46
C LEU A 152 -2.61 -3.41 -11.94
N ILE A 153 -2.02 -2.36 -11.36
CA ILE A 153 -1.96 -2.15 -9.92
C ILE A 153 -2.55 -0.78 -9.62
N LEU A 154 -3.65 -0.78 -8.87
CA LEU A 154 -4.18 0.43 -8.24
C LEU A 154 -3.65 0.50 -6.82
N SER A 155 -3.07 1.64 -6.43
CA SER A 155 -2.53 1.80 -5.09
C SER A 155 -2.94 3.11 -4.44
N GLY A 156 -3.00 3.10 -3.10
CA GLY A 156 -3.38 4.26 -2.31
C GLY A 156 -3.16 4.06 -0.82
N GLY A 157 -3.24 5.15 -0.07
CA GLY A 157 -3.11 5.12 1.39
C GLY A 157 -4.40 4.73 2.12
N ILE A 158 -5.56 4.77 1.46
CA ILE A 158 -6.88 4.61 2.07
C ILE A 158 -7.75 3.69 1.19
N LEU A 159 -8.58 2.86 1.81
CA LEU A 159 -9.47 1.95 1.09
C LEU A 159 -10.43 2.74 0.19
N ASN A 160 -10.52 2.33 -1.08
CA ASN A 160 -11.32 2.97 -2.15
C ASN A 160 -10.88 4.39 -2.55
N VAL A 161 -9.69 4.85 -2.14
CA VAL A 161 -9.03 6.05 -2.65
C VAL A 161 -7.69 5.64 -3.24
N TYR A 162 -7.56 5.68 -4.57
CA TYR A 162 -6.35 5.29 -5.27
C TYR A 162 -5.61 6.52 -5.77
N ASP A 163 -4.37 6.68 -5.33
CA ASP A 163 -3.50 7.80 -5.67
C ASP A 163 -2.64 7.48 -6.89
N SER A 164 -2.35 6.19 -7.12
CA SER A 164 -1.49 5.75 -8.21
C SER A 164 -2.07 4.57 -8.99
N MET A 165 -1.79 4.57 -10.29
CA MET A 165 -2.12 3.48 -11.20
C MET A 165 -0.86 3.09 -11.96
N ARG A 166 -0.52 1.79 -11.95
CA ARG A 166 0.58 1.23 -12.73
C ARG A 166 0.08 0.13 -13.64
N LEU A 167 0.55 0.12 -14.88
CA LEU A 167 0.31 -0.95 -15.84
C LEU A 167 1.65 -1.57 -16.22
N ILE A 168 1.77 -2.87 -16.03
CA ILE A 168 3.04 -3.60 -16.13
C ILE A 168 2.87 -4.72 -17.14
N ASP A 169 3.85 -4.85 -18.03
CA ASP A 169 3.94 -5.99 -18.94
C ASP A 169 4.55 -7.18 -18.19
N VAL A 170 3.77 -8.25 -18.02
CA VAL A 170 4.21 -9.50 -17.38
C VAL A 170 4.58 -10.56 -18.42
N SER A 171 4.50 -10.25 -19.72
CA SER A 171 4.98 -11.11 -20.80
C SER A 171 6.46 -11.52 -20.70
N PRO A 172 7.39 -10.75 -20.09
CA PRO A 172 8.76 -11.20 -19.90
C PRO A 172 8.89 -12.41 -18.95
N LEU A 173 7.91 -12.67 -18.07
CA LEU A 173 7.87 -13.90 -17.27
C LEU A 173 7.63 -15.17 -18.12
N TYR A 174 7.31 -15.00 -19.39
CA TYR A 174 7.21 -16.10 -20.35
C TYR A 174 8.52 -16.33 -21.12
N ARG A 175 9.52 -15.44 -20.98
CA ARG A 175 10.85 -15.66 -21.55
C ARG A 175 11.71 -16.42 -20.54
N PRO A 176 12.53 -17.39 -20.99
CA PRO A 176 13.59 -17.93 -20.16
C PRO A 176 14.44 -16.77 -19.65
N GLN A 177 14.44 -16.56 -18.33
CA GLN A 177 15.36 -15.63 -17.72
C GLN A 177 16.75 -16.21 -17.96
N GLU A 178 17.66 -15.46 -18.60
CA GLU A 178 19.07 -15.86 -18.63
C GLU A 178 19.47 -16.09 -17.17
N ALA A 179 19.89 -17.33 -16.88
CA ALA A 179 20.29 -17.70 -15.54
C ALA A 179 21.31 -16.66 -15.07
N ALA A 180 21.08 -16.10 -13.87
CA ALA A 180 22.11 -15.32 -13.22
C ALA A 180 23.40 -16.17 -13.25
N PRO A 181 24.56 -15.58 -13.59
CA PRO A 181 25.79 -16.34 -13.73
C PRO A 181 25.96 -17.23 -12.48
N GLU A 182 26.13 -18.53 -12.70
CA GLU A 182 26.18 -19.55 -11.62
C GLU A 182 27.27 -19.27 -10.58
N LYS A 183 28.21 -18.39 -10.93
CA LYS A 183 29.27 -17.90 -10.06
C LYS A 183 29.15 -16.39 -9.94
N PHE A 184 28.70 -15.95 -8.76
CA PHE A 184 29.09 -14.63 -8.27
C PHE A 184 30.62 -14.71 -8.11
N GLU A 185 31.39 -14.06 -8.98
CA GLU A 185 32.83 -13.92 -8.77
C GLU A 185 33.04 -13.00 -7.57
N GLU A 186 32.88 -13.57 -6.38
CA GLU A 186 33.31 -12.94 -5.15
C GLU A 186 34.82 -12.77 -5.26
N LYS A 187 35.26 -11.55 -5.54
CA LYS A 187 36.50 -11.07 -4.92
C LYS A 187 36.23 -11.11 -3.42
N HIS A 188 36.36 -12.29 -2.79
CA HIS A 188 36.03 -12.49 -1.38
C HIS A 188 36.64 -11.33 -0.59
N ALA A 189 35.80 -10.55 0.08
CA ALA A 189 36.30 -9.64 1.09
C ALA A 189 37.12 -10.49 2.09
N PRO A 190 38.30 -10.03 2.54
CA PRO A 190 39.09 -10.78 3.51
C PRO A 190 38.21 -11.18 4.70
N PRO A 191 38.36 -12.36 5.30
CA PRO A 191 37.45 -12.88 6.35
C PRO A 191 37.32 -11.96 7.58
N TRP A 192 38.26 -11.02 7.75
CA TRP A 192 38.29 -10.01 8.81
C TRP A 192 37.50 -8.73 8.48
N ARG A 193 37.00 -8.57 7.26
CA ARG A 193 36.34 -7.34 6.80
C ARG A 193 34.81 -7.56 6.84
N PRO A 194 34.09 -6.92 7.78
CA PRO A 194 32.64 -7.09 7.88
C PRO A 194 31.94 -6.59 6.60
N ALA A 195 30.80 -7.21 6.28
CA ALA A 195 29.94 -6.73 5.20
C ALA A 195 29.59 -5.26 5.42
N PRO A 196 29.62 -4.42 4.38
CA PRO A 196 29.42 -3.00 4.55
C PRO A 196 27.96 -2.69 4.91
N ALA A 197 27.74 -1.66 5.73
CA ALA A 197 26.40 -1.27 6.18
C ALA A 197 25.43 -0.98 5.03
N TRP A 198 25.94 -0.42 3.92
CA TRP A 198 25.11 -0.16 2.73
C TRP A 198 24.53 -1.43 2.11
N LEU A 199 25.21 -2.58 2.26
CA LEU A 199 24.72 -3.86 1.73
C LEU A 199 23.53 -4.36 2.56
N ALA A 200 23.61 -4.21 3.89
CA ALA A 200 22.49 -4.48 4.78
C ALA A 200 21.32 -3.52 4.51
N ASP A 201 21.59 -2.24 4.27
CA ASP A 201 20.56 -1.26 3.93
C ASP A 201 19.89 -1.56 2.57
N ILE A 202 20.65 -1.97 1.54
CA ILE A 202 20.06 -2.51 0.30
C ILE A 202 19.21 -3.73 0.63
N ALA A 203 19.73 -4.70 1.40
CA ALA A 203 19.00 -5.89 1.77
C ALA A 203 17.67 -5.56 2.47
N SER A 204 17.66 -4.63 3.42
CA SER A 204 16.45 -4.13 4.09
C SER A 204 15.49 -3.46 3.10
N ALA A 205 16.01 -2.57 2.25
CA ALA A 205 15.21 -1.87 1.25
C ALA A 205 14.59 -2.83 0.22
N VAL A 206 15.29 -3.89 -0.18
CA VAL A 206 14.84 -4.89 -1.17
C VAL A 206 14.14 -6.07 -0.55
N SER A 207 14.16 -6.26 0.76
CA SER A 207 13.34 -7.27 1.47
C SER A 207 12.08 -6.69 2.09
N ALA A 208 11.97 -5.35 2.15
CA ALA A 208 10.94 -4.65 2.91
C ALA A 208 10.94 -5.04 4.40
N LEU A 209 12.13 -5.33 4.94
CA LEU A 209 12.33 -5.51 6.37
C LEU A 209 12.32 -4.12 7.03
N ASP A 210 11.39 -3.92 7.96
CA ASP A 210 11.43 -2.77 8.86
C ASP A 210 12.38 -3.09 10.01
N THR A 211 13.62 -2.68 9.79
CA THR A 211 14.72 -2.79 10.74
C THR A 211 14.65 -1.78 11.87
N SER A 212 13.89 -0.68 11.71
CA SER A 212 13.73 0.37 12.73
C SER A 212 12.63 0.05 13.74
N GLY A 213 11.66 -0.80 13.37
CA GLY A 213 10.47 -1.12 14.16
C GLY A 213 9.44 0.00 14.20
N ASP A 214 9.65 1.08 13.45
CA ASP A 214 8.80 2.28 13.43
C ASP A 214 7.74 2.25 12.32
N GLY A 215 7.65 1.16 11.57
CA GLY A 215 6.71 1.02 10.46
C GLY A 215 7.11 1.81 9.22
N SER A 216 8.33 2.34 9.14
CA SER A 216 8.90 2.93 7.92
C SER A 216 9.65 1.89 7.09
N LEU A 217 9.74 2.12 5.78
CA LEU A 217 10.56 1.32 4.87
C LEU A 217 11.76 2.14 4.43
N LEU A 218 12.94 1.53 4.52
CA LEU A 218 14.08 2.02 3.77
C LEU A 218 13.81 1.80 2.27
N THR A 219 14.05 2.81 1.46
CA THR A 219 13.90 2.75 0.00
C THR A 219 15.28 2.80 -0.67
N LEU A 220 15.41 2.27 -1.89
CA LEU A 220 16.67 2.36 -2.63
C LEU A 220 17.13 3.83 -2.81
N ASP A 221 16.19 4.78 -2.93
CA ASP A 221 16.52 6.20 -2.96
C ASP A 221 17.14 6.67 -1.63
N THR A 222 16.56 6.31 -0.49
CA THR A 222 17.14 6.66 0.82
C THR A 222 18.52 6.00 1.03
N VAL A 223 18.74 4.79 0.52
CA VAL A 223 20.07 4.15 0.54
C VAL A 223 21.05 4.94 -0.32
N ARG A 224 20.65 5.37 -1.52
CA ARG A 224 21.48 6.17 -2.42
C ARG A 224 21.87 7.51 -1.78
N GLU A 225 20.93 8.20 -1.16
CA GLU A 225 21.18 9.47 -0.46
C GLU A 225 22.12 9.28 0.74
N ARG A 226 21.96 8.17 1.49
CA ARG A 226 22.81 7.84 2.64
C ARG A 226 24.24 7.47 2.23
N TYR A 227 24.43 6.88 1.05
CA TYR A 227 25.73 6.40 0.58
C TYR A 227 26.10 6.94 -0.82
N PRO A 228 26.32 8.26 -0.96
CA PRO A 228 26.46 8.93 -2.25
C PRO A 228 27.78 8.65 -3.01
N LYS A 229 28.76 8.00 -2.35
CA LYS A 229 30.07 7.69 -2.94
C LYS A 229 29.99 6.44 -3.81
N SER A 230 30.72 6.41 -4.92
CA SER A 230 30.78 5.21 -5.77
C SER A 230 31.33 3.99 -5.03
N LYS A 231 30.84 2.80 -5.40
CA LYS A 231 31.32 1.51 -4.88
C LYS A 231 32.24 0.79 -5.87
N ALA A 232 32.79 1.50 -6.85
CA ALA A 232 33.79 0.96 -7.77
C ALA A 232 35.00 0.39 -7.00
N GLY A 233 35.37 -0.86 -7.31
CA GLY A 233 36.47 -1.58 -6.65
C GLY A 233 36.10 -2.24 -5.32
N ASP A 234 34.87 -2.10 -4.83
CA ASP A 234 34.38 -2.83 -3.66
C ASP A 234 34.12 -4.31 -4.01
N ALA A 235 34.28 -5.22 -3.04
CA ALA A 235 33.99 -6.65 -3.22
C ALA A 235 32.53 -6.90 -3.65
N TYR A 236 31.63 -5.99 -3.28
CA TYR A 236 30.20 -6.07 -3.57
C TYR A 236 29.76 -5.09 -4.66
N GLU A 237 30.69 -4.53 -5.46
CA GLU A 237 30.39 -3.57 -6.55
C GLU A 237 29.29 -4.08 -7.49
N ALA A 238 29.30 -5.36 -7.83
CA ALA A 238 28.29 -5.98 -8.69
C ALA A 238 26.88 -5.89 -8.10
N VAL A 239 26.74 -6.04 -6.77
CA VAL A 239 25.45 -5.86 -6.08
C VAL A 239 25.02 -4.40 -6.17
N TRP A 240 25.93 -3.46 -5.90
CA TRP A 240 25.63 -2.03 -5.96
C TRP A 240 25.14 -1.62 -7.36
N LYS A 241 25.87 -2.02 -8.41
CA LYS A 241 25.52 -1.72 -9.81
C LYS A 241 24.19 -2.33 -10.26
N ARG A 242 23.77 -3.47 -9.68
CA ARG A 242 22.45 -4.05 -9.95
C ARG A 242 21.32 -3.10 -9.58
N PHE A 243 21.44 -2.39 -8.45
CA PHE A 243 20.39 -1.50 -7.94
C PHE A 243 20.59 -0.03 -8.34
N PHE A 244 21.82 0.37 -8.65
CA PHE A 244 22.19 1.74 -9.02
C PHE A 244 23.04 1.77 -10.31
N PRO A 245 22.45 1.47 -11.48
CA PRO A 245 23.19 1.33 -12.74
C PRO A 245 23.73 2.66 -13.29
N ASP A 246 23.09 3.79 -12.96
CA ASP A 246 23.42 5.13 -13.49
C ASP A 246 24.54 5.85 -12.72
N GLU A 247 25.30 5.15 -11.87
CA GLU A 247 26.36 5.77 -11.09
C GLU A 247 27.48 6.29 -12.01
N ARG A 248 27.62 7.62 -12.13
CA ARG A 248 28.72 8.24 -12.86
C ARG A 248 30.03 7.87 -12.17
N SER A 249 30.91 7.18 -12.87
CA SER A 249 32.28 6.93 -12.42
C SER A 249 32.93 8.25 -12.05
N ALA A 250 33.29 8.41 -10.77
CA ALA A 250 34.11 9.53 -10.33
C ALA A 250 35.52 9.34 -10.91
N HIS A 251 35.93 10.23 -11.80
CA HIS A 251 37.33 10.41 -12.19
C HIS A 251 38.10 11.12 -11.08
#